data_AF-A0A396GSI4-F1
#
_entry.id   AF-A0A396GSI4-F1
#
_cell.length_a   1.000
_cell.length_b   1.000
_cell.length_c   1.000
_cell.angle_alpha   90.00
_cell.angle_beta   90.00
_cell.angle_gamma   90.00
#
_symmetry.space_group_name_H-M   'P 1'
#
loop_
_entity.id
_entity.type
_entity.pdbx_description
1 polymer ?
#
loop_
_entity_poly.entity_id
_entity_poly.type
_entity_poly.pdbx_seq_one_letter_code
_entity_poly.pdbx_strand_id
1 'polypeptide(L)'
;MEKPTNTPVTSTVNNWRVLDASSHEPWGPHGTLLADIAQSVVWKQINDTGKNWRYIYKALTVLEYLVAHGSERVIDEIREHYYQISTLSDFQYIDSSGRDQGNNVRKKSQNLVILVNDKERIVEVRQKAAVNREKFRNNTPGGIL
;
A
#
# COMPACT_ATOMS: atom_id res chain seq x y z
N MET A 1 30.72 48.19 17.77
CA MET A 1 29.56 47.47 18.32
C MET A 1 28.34 47.97 17.55
N GLU A 2 27.98 47.25 16.49
CA GLU A 2 27.10 47.73 15.41
C GLU A 2 25.60 47.67 15.76
N LYS A 3 24.81 48.48 15.06
CA LYS A 3 23.40 48.83 15.26
C LYS A 3 22.40 47.71 14.83
N PRO A 4 21.14 47.72 15.31
CA PRO A 4 20.09 46.79 14.89
C PRO A 4 19.19 47.35 13.77
N THR A 5 18.95 46.58 12.70
CA THR A 5 17.80 46.59 11.72
C THR A 5 18.18 45.68 10.53
N ASN A 6 17.43 44.67 10.08
CA ASN A 6 16.12 44.72 9.41
C ASN A 6 15.33 43.39 9.49
N THR A 7 14.00 43.53 9.53
CA THR A 7 12.87 42.57 9.56
C THR A 7 12.51 41.99 8.16
N PRO A 8 11.36 41.28 7.91
CA PRO A 8 10.59 40.24 8.64
C PRO A 8 10.19 39.01 7.74
N VAL A 9 9.23 38.18 8.21
CA VAL A 9 8.39 37.17 7.49
C VAL A 9 9.03 35.77 7.33
N THR A 10 8.73 34.78 8.15
CA THR A 10 7.42 34.09 8.18
C THR A 10 7.20 33.38 9.52
N SER A 11 6.30 33.95 10.31
CA SER A 11 5.47 33.17 11.21
C SER A 11 4.67 32.15 10.38
N THR A 12 4.44 30.96 10.96
CA THR A 12 3.32 30.08 10.61
C THR A 12 3.46 29.16 9.39
N VAL A 13 4.45 28.26 9.36
CA VAL A 13 4.38 27.07 8.47
C VAL A 13 4.40 25.72 9.18
N ASN A 14 4.58 25.68 10.51
CA ASN A 14 4.90 24.41 11.20
C ASN A 14 3.87 23.90 12.22
N ASN A 15 2.62 24.37 12.23
CA ASN A 15 1.64 23.84 13.21
C ASN A 15 0.27 23.43 12.67
N TRP A 16 -0.13 23.81 11.45
CA TRP A 16 -1.42 23.35 10.90
C TRP A 16 -1.32 21.95 10.27
N ARG A 17 -0.12 21.51 9.86
CA ARG A 17 0.11 20.16 9.29
C ARG A 17 0.02 19.03 10.31
N VAL A 18 0.12 19.35 11.61
CA VAL A 18 0.01 18.37 12.69
C VAL A 18 -1.43 18.23 13.18
N LEU A 19 -2.28 19.24 12.95
CA LEU A 19 -3.66 19.25 13.44
C LEU A 19 -4.68 18.70 12.43
N ASP A 20 -4.29 18.50 11.16
CA ASP A 20 -5.14 17.75 10.20
C ASP A 20 -5.06 16.23 10.41
N ALA A 21 -4.19 15.76 11.31
CA ALA A 21 -4.13 14.37 11.76
C ALA A 21 -5.23 14.00 12.78
N SER A 22 -6.20 14.88 13.02
CA SER A 22 -7.28 14.65 14.00
C SER A 22 -8.67 15.01 13.48
N SER A 23 -8.87 15.11 12.17
CA SER A 23 -10.22 15.18 11.58
C SER A 23 -10.86 13.79 11.59
N HIS A 24 -11.92 13.67 12.40
CA HIS A 24 -12.70 12.46 12.64
C HIS A 24 -13.66 12.16 11.47
N GLU A 25 -13.14 11.79 10.29
CA GLU A 25 -13.95 11.17 9.23
C GLU A 25 -13.49 9.74 8.91
N PRO A 26 -14.41 8.77 8.85
CA PRO A 26 -14.08 7.37 8.69
C PRO A 26 -13.98 7.05 7.19
N TRP A 27 -12.86 6.40 6.79
CA TRP A 27 -12.66 5.73 5.50
C TRP A 27 -12.21 6.59 4.31
N GLY A 28 -10.90 6.81 4.22
CA GLY A 28 -10.18 6.98 2.96
C GLY A 28 -8.78 7.56 3.17
N PRO A 29 -7.69 6.82 2.88
CA PRO A 29 -6.37 7.43 2.96
C PRO A 29 -6.22 8.42 1.79
N HIS A 30 -6.01 9.69 2.15
CA HIS A 30 -5.61 10.82 1.32
C HIS A 30 -4.75 10.39 0.10
N GLY A 31 -5.40 10.39 -1.07
CA GLY A 31 -5.14 9.50 -2.23
C GLY A 31 -3.90 9.75 -3.10
N THR A 32 -2.81 10.31 -2.59
CA THR A 32 -1.55 10.41 -3.36
C THR A 32 -0.34 10.20 -2.47
N LEU A 33 -0.25 10.91 -1.34
CA LEU A 33 0.90 10.81 -0.44
C LEU A 33 1.04 9.43 0.23
N LEU A 34 -0.08 8.80 0.62
CA LEU A 34 -0.05 7.45 1.19
C LEU A 34 0.21 6.38 0.14
N ALA A 35 -0.19 6.60 -1.12
CA ALA A 35 0.14 5.72 -2.23
C ALA A 35 1.64 5.80 -2.56
N ASP A 36 2.20 7.01 -2.65
CA ASP A 36 3.62 7.24 -2.96
C ASP A 36 4.54 6.76 -1.82
N ILE A 37 4.16 6.98 -0.56
CA ILE A 37 4.90 6.47 0.61
C ILE A 37 4.74 4.95 0.71
N ALA A 38 3.54 4.39 0.47
CA ALA A 38 3.37 2.95 0.42
C ALA A 38 4.21 2.33 -0.69
N GLN A 39 4.26 2.92 -1.88
CA GLN A 39 5.05 2.45 -3.02
C GLN A 39 6.55 2.44 -2.70
N SER A 40 7.13 3.56 -2.26
CA SER A 40 8.56 3.63 -1.96
C SER A 40 9.00 2.65 -0.86
N VAL A 41 8.14 2.40 0.12
CA VAL A 41 8.40 1.46 1.21
C VAL A 41 8.17 0.00 0.78
N VAL A 42 7.15 -0.27 -0.03
CA VAL A 42 6.81 -1.61 -0.55
C VAL A 42 7.92 -2.13 -1.46
N TRP A 43 8.41 -1.31 -2.39
CA TRP A 43 9.49 -1.73 -3.31
C TRP A 43 10.82 -1.92 -2.59
N LYS A 44 11.10 -1.11 -1.56
CA LYS A 44 12.26 -1.34 -0.70
C LYS A 44 12.18 -2.65 0.06
N GLN A 45 10.99 -3.03 0.54
CA GLN A 45 10.77 -4.29 1.27
C GLN A 45 10.79 -5.51 0.35
N ILE A 46 10.34 -5.40 -0.90
CA ILE A 46 10.36 -6.50 -1.89
C ILE A 46 11.80 -6.94 -2.24
N ASN A 47 12.76 -6.02 -2.13
CA ASN A 47 14.18 -6.34 -2.34
C ASN A 47 14.88 -6.95 -1.10
N ASP A 48 14.15 -7.18 0.00
CA ASP A 48 14.70 -7.76 1.22
C ASP A 48 14.80 -9.30 1.11
N THR A 49 15.58 -9.94 1.99
CA THR A 49 15.85 -11.39 1.90
C THR A 49 15.78 -12.11 3.25
N GLY A 50 15.61 -13.44 3.19
CA GLY A 50 15.71 -14.33 4.35
C GLY A 50 14.77 -13.98 5.50
N LYS A 51 15.34 -13.61 6.66
CA LYS A 51 14.60 -13.38 7.92
C LYS A 51 13.49 -12.32 7.83
N ASN A 52 13.56 -11.44 6.83
CA ASN A 52 12.61 -10.35 6.61
C ASN A 52 11.39 -10.76 5.77
N TRP A 53 11.16 -12.06 5.53
CA TRP A 53 10.01 -12.59 4.77
C TRP A 53 8.64 -12.00 5.14
N ARG A 54 8.44 -11.61 6.41
CA ARG A 54 7.19 -10.99 6.87
C ARG A 54 6.95 -9.63 6.25
N TYR A 55 8.01 -8.84 6.03
CA TYR A 55 7.91 -7.54 5.36
C TYR A 55 7.53 -7.74 3.90
N ILE A 56 8.21 -8.66 3.21
CA ILE A 56 7.92 -9.03 1.82
C ILE A 56 6.47 -9.49 1.67
N TYR A 57 6.01 -10.39 2.55
CA TYR A 57 4.64 -10.89 2.53
C TYR A 57 3.60 -9.78 2.72
N LYS A 58 3.84 -8.87 3.67
CA LYS A 58 2.94 -7.71 3.90
C LYS A 58 2.94 -6.76 2.71
N ALA A 59 4.10 -6.49 2.12
CA ALA A 59 4.24 -5.67 0.93
C ALA A 59 3.42 -6.25 -0.25
N LEU A 60 3.56 -7.55 -0.53
CA LEU A 60 2.75 -8.24 -1.54
C LEU A 60 1.24 -8.18 -1.24
N THR A 61 0.85 -8.27 0.03
CA THR A 61 -0.55 -8.17 0.45
C THR A 61 -1.13 -6.77 0.18
N VAL A 62 -0.32 -5.73 0.39
CA VAL A 62 -0.70 -4.35 0.07
C VAL A 62 -0.86 -4.20 -1.44
N LEU A 63 0.03 -4.76 -2.26
CA LEU A 63 -0.10 -4.72 -3.72
C LEU A 63 -1.38 -5.41 -4.21
N GLU A 64 -1.71 -6.61 -3.70
CA GLU A 64 -2.97 -7.29 -4.02
C GLU A 64 -4.20 -6.43 -3.68
N TYR A 65 -4.18 -5.77 -2.51
CA TYR A 65 -5.25 -4.86 -2.10
C TYR A 65 -5.37 -3.66 -3.05
N LEU A 66 -4.24 -3.06 -3.44
CA LEU A 66 -4.25 -1.92 -4.36
C LEU A 66 -4.72 -2.30 -5.77
N VAL A 67 -4.46 -3.54 -6.23
CA VAL A 67 -5.03 -4.02 -7.50
C VAL A 67 -6.56 -4.00 -7.44
N ALA A 68 -7.16 -4.41 -6.31
CA ALA A 68 -8.61 -4.49 -6.14
C ALA A 68 -9.29 -3.15 -5.81
N HIS A 69 -8.60 -2.22 -5.16
CA HIS A 69 -9.20 -1.00 -4.61
C HIS A 69 -8.57 0.31 -5.08
N GLY A 70 -7.41 0.25 -5.72
CA GLY A 70 -6.66 1.41 -6.20
C GLY A 70 -7.12 1.90 -7.57
N SER A 71 -6.45 2.95 -8.05
CA SER A 71 -6.67 3.48 -9.40
C SER A 71 -6.11 2.55 -10.47
N GLU A 72 -6.48 2.74 -11.74
CA GLU A 72 -5.88 2.01 -12.87
C GLU A 72 -4.36 2.21 -12.95
N ARG A 73 -3.85 3.41 -12.59
CA ARG A 73 -2.41 3.72 -12.62
C ARG A 73 -1.58 2.76 -11.77
N VAL A 74 -2.13 2.25 -10.66
CA VAL A 74 -1.43 1.28 -9.81
C VAL A 74 -1.16 -0.03 -10.55
N ILE A 75 -2.03 -0.43 -11.48
CA ILE A 75 -1.82 -1.63 -12.29
C ILE A 75 -0.62 -1.45 -13.22
N ASP A 76 -0.52 -0.28 -13.85
CA ASP A 76 0.58 0.03 -14.76
C ASP A 76 1.92 0.04 -14.01
N GLU A 77 2.00 0.66 -12.84
CA GLU A 77 3.19 0.66 -11.99
C GLU A 77 3.59 -0.76 -11.53
N ILE A 78 2.62 -1.58 -11.13
CA ILE A 78 2.91 -2.98 -10.75
C ILE A 78 3.46 -3.76 -11.94
N ARG A 79 2.99 -3.47 -13.16
CA ARG A 79 3.51 -4.08 -14.39
C ARG A 79 4.92 -3.57 -14.74
N GLU A 80 5.23 -2.30 -14.49
CA GLU A 80 6.59 -1.76 -14.67
C GLU A 80 7.61 -2.45 -13.76
N HIS A 81 7.19 -2.84 -12.56
CA HIS A 81 8.02 -3.56 -11.59
C HIS A 81 7.78 -5.08 -11.57
N TYR A 82 7.15 -5.61 -12.62
CA TYR A 82 6.76 -7.02 -12.72
C TYR A 82 7.91 -7.99 -12.44
N TYR A 83 9.10 -7.73 -12.99
CA TYR A 83 10.27 -8.61 -12.82
C TYR A 83 10.63 -8.78 -11.34
N GLN A 84 10.59 -7.72 -10.55
CA GLN A 84 10.92 -7.76 -9.11
C GLN A 84 9.90 -8.58 -8.31
N ILE A 85 8.63 -8.55 -8.71
CA ILE A 85 7.61 -9.40 -8.08
C ILE A 85 7.81 -10.86 -8.52
N SER A 86 8.12 -11.08 -9.80
CA SER A 86 8.29 -12.43 -10.36
C SER A 86 9.46 -13.19 -9.71
N THR A 87 10.56 -12.52 -9.36
CA THR A 87 11.68 -13.19 -8.67
C THR A 87 11.30 -13.73 -7.29
N LEU A 88 10.29 -13.16 -6.63
CA LEU A 88 9.78 -13.64 -5.34
C LEU A 88 9.02 -14.98 -5.46
N SER A 89 8.68 -15.42 -6.67
CA SER A 89 8.05 -16.73 -6.89
C SER A 89 8.97 -17.91 -6.54
N ASP A 90 10.28 -17.67 -6.50
CA ASP A 90 11.31 -18.64 -6.09
C ASP A 90 11.90 -18.34 -4.70
N PHE A 91 11.32 -17.40 -3.95
CA PHE A 91 11.82 -17.01 -2.64
C PHE A 91 11.96 -18.19 -1.67
N GLN A 92 13.11 -18.29 -0.99
CA GLN A 92 13.40 -19.37 -0.04
C GLN A 92 13.71 -18.82 1.36
N TYR A 93 13.01 -19.35 2.36
CA TYR A 93 13.35 -19.11 3.75
C TYR A 93 12.75 -20.21 4.65
N ILE A 94 13.63 -20.96 5.32
CA ILE A 94 13.28 -21.89 6.39
C ILE A 94 13.59 -21.20 7.73
N ASP A 95 12.62 -21.16 8.64
CA ASP A 95 12.83 -20.56 9.97
C ASP A 95 13.62 -21.49 10.90
N SER A 96 14.01 -20.99 12.08
CA SER A 96 14.76 -21.78 13.08
C SER A 96 14.00 -22.98 13.63
N SER A 97 12.69 -23.07 13.40
CA SER A 97 11.85 -24.21 13.77
C SER A 97 11.72 -25.23 12.62
N GLY A 98 12.43 -25.03 11.51
CA GLY A 98 12.39 -25.91 10.34
C GLY A 98 11.18 -25.69 9.44
N ARG A 99 10.41 -24.61 9.61
CA ARG A 99 9.21 -24.34 8.80
C ARG A 99 9.56 -23.50 7.57
N ASP A 100 9.03 -23.89 6.42
CA ASP A 100 9.14 -23.11 5.19
C ASP A 100 8.19 -21.92 5.19
N GLN A 101 8.72 -20.78 5.62
CA GLN A 101 8.02 -19.50 5.58
C GLN A 101 8.08 -18.88 4.18
N GLY A 102 9.07 -19.27 3.37
CA GLY A 102 9.20 -18.81 1.99
C GLY A 102 8.03 -19.26 1.10
N ASN A 103 7.45 -20.43 1.37
CA ASN A 103 6.27 -20.93 0.66
C ASN A 103 5.10 -19.93 0.60
N ASN A 104 4.87 -19.19 1.68
CA ASN A 104 3.80 -18.19 1.73
C ASN A 104 4.09 -16.99 0.83
N VAL A 105 5.35 -16.57 0.74
CA VAL A 105 5.80 -15.49 -0.15
C VAL A 105 5.70 -15.93 -1.59
N ARG A 106 6.19 -17.14 -1.93
CA ARG A 106 6.13 -17.70 -3.29
C ARG A 106 4.71 -17.76 -3.83
N LYS A 107 3.79 -18.38 -3.09
CA LYS A 107 2.37 -18.48 -3.48
C LYS A 107 1.73 -17.10 -3.69
N LYS A 108 2.04 -16.14 -2.82
CA LYS A 108 1.48 -14.79 -2.91
C LYS A 108 2.02 -14.03 -4.12
N SER A 109 3.33 -14.11 -4.39
CA SER A 109 3.94 -13.54 -5.60
C SER A 109 3.33 -14.13 -6.87
N GLN A 110 3.23 -15.47 -6.96
CA GLN A 110 2.63 -16.15 -8.10
C GLN A 110 1.19 -15.72 -8.35
N ASN A 111 0.37 -15.63 -7.29
CA ASN A 111 -1.01 -15.16 -7.40
C ASN A 111 -1.11 -13.71 -7.88
N LEU A 112 -0.27 -12.82 -7.35
CA LEU A 112 -0.24 -11.42 -7.76
C LEU A 112 0.18 -11.29 -9.23
N VAL A 113 1.19 -12.03 -9.66
CA VAL A 113 1.66 -12.10 -11.05
C VAL A 113 0.55 -12.55 -11.99
N ILE A 114 -0.19 -13.61 -11.63
CA ILE A 114 -1.33 -14.08 -12.41
C ILE A 114 -2.41 -12.99 -12.48
N LEU A 115 -2.73 -12.38 -11.34
CA LEU A 115 -3.77 -11.36 -11.25
C LEU A 115 -3.47 -10.16 -12.15
N VAL A 116 -2.25 -9.63 -12.15
CA VAL A 116 -1.94 -8.39 -12.89
C VAL A 116 -1.78 -8.58 -14.40
N ASN A 117 -1.56 -9.82 -14.84
CA ASN A 117 -1.49 -10.20 -16.25
C ASN A 117 -2.87 -10.53 -16.85
N ASP A 118 -3.89 -10.75 -16.03
CA ASP A 118 -5.24 -11.11 -16.46
C ASP A 118 -6.20 -9.92 -16.29
N LYS A 119 -6.52 -9.26 -17.41
CA LYS A 119 -7.40 -8.08 -17.42
C LYS A 119 -8.81 -8.39 -16.94
N GLU A 120 -9.36 -9.56 -17.29
CA GLU A 120 -10.72 -9.94 -16.89
C GLU A 120 -10.77 -10.15 -15.39
N ARG A 121 -9.77 -10.84 -14.84
CA ARG A 121 -9.66 -11.09 -13.41
C ARG A 121 -9.47 -9.82 -12.60
N ILE A 122 -8.75 -8.82 -13.11
CA ILE A 122 -8.66 -7.48 -12.48
C ILE A 122 -10.05 -6.85 -12.37
N VAL A 123 -10.84 -6.90 -13.45
CA VAL A 123 -12.21 -6.35 -13.46
C VAL A 123 -13.08 -7.06 -12.42
N GLU A 124 -13.02 -8.39 -12.36
CA GLU A 124 -13.77 -9.19 -11.38
C GLU A 124 -13.43 -8.82 -9.93
N VAL A 125 -12.14 -8.73 -9.59
CA VAL A 125 -11.74 -8.38 -8.21
C VAL A 125 -12.15 -6.96 -7.84
N ARG A 126 -12.08 -6.00 -8.78
CA ARG A 126 -12.51 -4.61 -8.57
C ARG A 126 -14.03 -4.50 -8.41
N GLN A 127 -14.80 -5.21 -9.22
CA GLN A 127 -16.26 -5.26 -9.09
C GLN A 127 -16.67 -5.87 -7.74
N LYS A 128 -16.06 -7.00 -7.37
CA LYS A 128 -16.31 -7.64 -6.07
C LYS A 128 -15.94 -6.71 -4.90
N ALA A 129 -14.82 -6.01 -5.01
CA ALA A 129 -14.40 -5.00 -4.05
C ALA A 129 -15.39 -3.83 -3.92
N ALA A 130 -15.93 -3.34 -5.02
CA ALA A 130 -16.94 -2.28 -5.04
C ALA A 130 -18.24 -2.71 -4.36
N VAL A 131 -18.76 -3.90 -4.70
CA VAL A 131 -19.97 -4.47 -4.08
C VAL A 131 -19.80 -4.67 -2.58
N ASN A 132 -18.64 -5.18 -2.15
CA ASN A 132 -18.35 -5.33 -0.72
C ASN A 132 -18.33 -3.97 0.00
N ARG A 133 -17.68 -2.96 -0.59
CA ARG A 133 -17.66 -1.59 -0.03
C ARG A 133 -19.07 -1.02 0.14
N GLU A 134 -19.94 -1.22 -0.84
CA GLU A 134 -21.33 -0.75 -0.77
C GLU A 134 -22.12 -1.44 0.35
N LYS A 135 -21.93 -2.76 0.54
CA LYS A 135 -22.54 -3.50 1.66
C LYS A 135 -22.08 -2.98 3.03
N PHE A 136 -20.80 -2.66 3.19
CA PHE A 136 -20.28 -2.11 4.46
C PHE A 136 -20.74 -0.67 4.69
N ARG A 137 -20.86 0.16 3.64
CA ARG A 137 -21.42 1.51 3.74
C ARG A 137 -22.88 1.48 4.19
N ASN A 138 -23.68 0.58 3.62
CA ASN A 138 -25.10 0.49 3.92
C ASN A 138 -25.40 -0.18 5.28
N ASN A 139 -24.40 -0.79 5.93
CA ASN A 139 -24.55 -1.49 7.21
C ASN A 139 -23.97 -0.69 8.39
N THR A 140 -23.80 0.63 8.25
CA THR A 140 -23.45 1.51 9.37
C THR A 140 -24.74 1.98 10.07
N PRO A 141 -25.04 1.53 11.31
CA PRO A 141 -26.17 2.02 12.07
C PRO A 141 -25.77 3.37 12.68
N GLY A 142 -26.01 4.47 11.96
CA GLY A 142 -25.60 5.79 12.46
C GLY A 142 -26.09 7.00 11.68
N GLY A 143 -26.99 6.85 10.70
CA GLY A 143 -27.68 7.98 10.08
C GLY A 143 -28.92 8.37 10.88
N ILE A 144 -28.76 9.17 11.94
CA ILE A 144 -29.85 10.01 12.47
C ILE A 144 -29.49 11.46 12.14
N LEU A 145 -30.31 12.02 11.24
CA LEU A 145 -30.64 13.42 10.95
C LEU A 145 -29.66 14.51 11.37
#